data_AF-A0A914ULW5-F1
#
_entry.id   AF-A0A914ULW5-F1
#
_cell.length_a   1.000
_cell.length_b   1.000
_cell.length_c   1.000
_cell.angle_alpha   90.00
_cell.angle_beta   90.00
_cell.angle_gamma   90.00
#
_symmetry.space_group_name_H-M   'P 1'
#
loop_
_entity.id
_entity.type
_entity.pdbx_description
1 polymer ?
#
loop_
_entity_poly.entity_id
_entity_poly.type
_entity_poly.pdbx_seq_one_letter_code
_entity_poly.pdbx_strand_id
1 'polypeptide(L)'
;MASASSFDLENMPELRVIEWQHLNLSMFYPTALFSTWSVRTMLYPLAVVRSRLQLQKQHTVYRSTWHAFRSIAKHEGFRGLYKGFWVTFPQIGTSLIYTTVYERLRTFLQTDMGYSSVPFISSMAGGAAAMCSQVIFVPTDIIAQHMMIYNYADAFVGSNKSASVVHYMRSDGLLHKRTLGLRVIRAVYKVDGLYGFYRGFIASSFVYVPSCLVFWPVYYWVQDGMKRFRKEDAVLLVDQGVAAGLGGIASSIATNPFEMFRIRIQVHRTTYRDTLALMMNEEGLHVFTKGLWPRIVSNSIYSCIVMIGYELVKRACVLPEFKDAVKW
;
A
#
# COMPACT_ATOMS: atom_id res chain seq x y z
N MET A 1 8.91 39.07 27.25
CA MET A 1 7.60 39.71 27.42
C MET A 1 6.92 39.83 26.07
N ALA A 2 6.16 38.81 25.70
CA ALA A 2 5.06 38.88 24.74
C ALA A 2 4.02 37.93 25.32
N SER A 3 2.84 38.49 25.61
CA SER A 3 1.77 37.89 26.41
C SER A 3 1.24 36.61 25.77
N ALA A 4 1.43 35.49 26.47
CA ALA A 4 0.61 34.30 26.28
C ALA A 4 -0.81 34.64 26.74
N SER A 5 -1.66 34.99 25.77
CA SER A 5 -3.10 35.07 25.98
C SER A 5 -3.59 33.70 26.44
N SER A 6 -4.20 33.68 27.61
CA SER A 6 -5.02 32.59 28.14
C SER A 6 -5.95 32.08 27.05
N PHE A 7 -5.59 30.93 26.47
CA PHE A 7 -6.47 30.18 25.57
C PHE A 7 -7.53 29.55 26.46
N ASP A 8 -8.77 30.05 26.40
CA ASP A 8 -9.90 29.56 27.19
C ASP A 8 -10.15 28.07 26.93
N LEU A 9 -9.61 27.22 27.80
CA LEU A 9 -9.70 25.75 27.74
C LEU A 9 -11.11 25.22 28.09
N GLU A 10 -11.98 26.05 28.66
CA GLU A 10 -13.33 25.63 29.11
C GLU A 10 -14.39 25.59 27.99
N ASN A 11 -14.12 26.15 26.80
CA ASN A 11 -15.08 26.23 25.69
C ASN A 11 -14.53 25.75 24.34
N MET A 12 -13.75 24.65 24.31
CA MET A 12 -13.35 24.07 23.03
C MET A 12 -14.52 23.27 22.39
N PRO A 13 -14.90 23.56 21.14
CA PRO A 13 -15.82 22.70 20.41
C PRO A 13 -15.22 21.30 20.25
N GLU A 14 -16.04 20.26 20.41
CA GLU A 14 -15.63 18.85 20.33
C GLU A 14 -14.64 18.60 19.18
N LEU A 15 -13.40 18.21 19.49
CA LEU A 15 -12.36 17.96 18.49
C LEU A 15 -12.61 16.60 17.82
N ARG A 16 -13.41 16.58 16.75
CA ARG A 16 -13.71 15.37 15.95
C ARG A 16 -12.57 14.98 14.99
N VAL A 17 -11.61 15.87 14.76
CA VAL A 17 -10.44 15.63 13.91
C VAL A 17 -9.19 16.09 14.65
N ILE A 18 -8.32 15.14 15.02
CA ILE A 18 -7.06 15.46 15.68
C ILE A 18 -6.06 15.96 14.64
N GLU A 19 -5.81 17.26 14.67
CA GLU A 19 -4.77 17.94 13.88
C GLU A 19 -3.40 17.90 14.55
N TRP A 20 -2.34 18.20 13.79
CA TRP A 20 -0.93 18.14 14.21
C TRP A 20 -0.62 18.97 15.46
N GLN A 21 -1.33 20.08 15.63
CA GLN A 21 -1.22 20.97 16.77
C GLN A 21 -1.64 20.34 18.10
N HIS A 22 -2.43 19.27 18.07
CA HIS A 22 -2.90 18.55 19.26
C HIS A 22 -2.04 17.31 19.62
N LEU A 23 -1.04 17.00 18.79
CA LEU A 23 -0.23 15.79 18.88
C LEU A 23 1.22 16.12 19.22
N ASN A 24 1.82 15.35 20.12
CA ASN A 24 3.26 15.41 20.32
C ASN A 24 3.97 14.74 19.14
N LEU A 25 4.40 15.55 18.17
CA LEU A 25 5.01 15.09 16.92
C LEU A 25 6.28 14.26 17.14
N SER A 26 7.08 14.59 18.15
CA SER A 26 8.31 13.86 18.46
C SER A 26 8.07 12.41 18.90
N MET A 27 6.94 12.16 19.57
CA MET A 27 6.49 10.82 19.97
C MET A 27 5.66 10.15 18.88
N PHE A 28 4.89 10.92 18.12
CA PHE A 28 3.98 10.43 17.10
C PHE A 28 4.72 9.77 15.93
N TYR A 29 5.72 10.43 15.35
CA TYR A 29 6.46 9.90 14.21
C TYR A 29 7.10 8.52 14.46
N PRO A 30 7.94 8.31 15.50
CA PRO A 30 8.56 7.01 15.72
C PRO A 30 7.52 5.92 16.03
N THR A 31 6.47 6.25 16.78
CA THR A 31 5.41 5.30 17.15
C THR A 31 4.56 4.92 15.93
N ALA A 32 4.24 5.87 15.06
CA ALA A 32 3.50 5.64 13.82
C ALA A 32 4.31 4.79 12.82
N LEU A 33 5.62 5.05 12.71
CA LEU A 33 6.51 4.25 11.88
C LEU A 33 6.62 2.82 12.41
N PHE A 34 6.78 2.64 13.72
CA PHE A 34 6.85 1.31 14.35
C PHE A 34 5.55 0.53 14.18
N SER A 35 4.39 1.17 14.37
CA SER A 35 3.07 0.58 14.16
C SER A 35 2.90 0.13 12.71
N THR A 36 3.17 1.02 11.75
CA THR A 36 3.07 0.71 10.31
C THR A 36 3.99 -0.44 9.92
N TRP A 37 5.21 -0.47 10.45
CA TRP A 37 6.14 -1.59 10.24
C TRP A 37 5.57 -2.89 10.81
N SER A 38 5.11 -2.88 12.05
CA SER A 38 4.56 -4.07 12.72
C SER A 38 3.38 -4.68 11.95
N VAL A 39 2.45 -3.83 11.49
CA VAL A 39 1.33 -4.24 10.64
C VAL A 39 1.83 -4.86 9.34
N ARG A 40 2.85 -4.26 8.71
CA ARG A 40 3.47 -4.81 7.51
C ARG A 40 4.10 -6.18 7.75
N THR A 41 4.81 -6.39 8.85
CA THR A 41 5.38 -7.70 9.24
C THR A 41 4.32 -8.78 9.38
N MET A 42 3.20 -8.43 10.01
CA MET A 42 2.11 -9.37 10.22
C MET A 42 1.41 -9.75 8.91
N LEU A 43 1.21 -8.78 8.00
CA LEU A 43 0.42 -8.96 6.78
C LEU A 43 1.26 -9.31 5.54
N TYR A 44 2.60 -9.31 5.63
CA TYR A 44 3.48 -9.62 4.51
C TYR A 44 3.21 -10.99 3.85
N PRO A 45 2.92 -12.09 4.60
CA PRO A 45 2.58 -13.37 3.99
C PRO A 45 1.39 -13.29 3.03
N LEU A 46 0.36 -12.49 3.36
CA LEU A 46 -0.81 -12.29 2.50
C LEU A 46 -0.43 -11.53 1.23
N ALA A 47 0.47 -10.55 1.33
CA ALA A 47 0.99 -9.82 0.18
C ALA A 47 1.74 -10.75 -0.79
N VAL A 48 2.58 -11.67 -0.28
CA VAL A 48 3.30 -12.64 -1.12
C VAL A 48 2.33 -13.58 -1.84
N VAL A 49 1.36 -14.13 -1.11
CA VAL A 49 0.34 -15.03 -1.69
C VAL A 49 -0.44 -14.32 -2.78
N ARG A 50 -0.91 -13.10 -2.51
CA ARG A 50 -1.61 -12.26 -3.49
C ARG A 50 -0.76 -12.01 -4.73
N SER A 51 0.48 -11.53 -4.56
CA SER A 51 1.36 -11.21 -5.69
C SER A 51 1.56 -12.41 -6.61
N ARG A 52 1.78 -13.61 -6.06
CA ARG A 52 1.93 -14.84 -6.87
C ARG A 52 0.64 -15.25 -7.59
N LEU A 53 -0.51 -15.11 -6.94
CA LEU A 53 -1.81 -15.41 -7.56
C LEU A 53 -2.18 -14.45 -8.68
N GLN A 54 -1.77 -13.18 -8.57
CA GLN A 54 -2.03 -12.19 -9.62
C GLN A 54 -1.02 -12.32 -10.78
N LEU A 55 0.19 -12.82 -10.52
CA LEU A 55 1.24 -13.01 -11.54
C LEU A 55 1.14 -14.32 -12.32
N GLN A 56 0.52 -15.39 -11.80
CA GLN A 56 0.38 -16.64 -12.54
C GLN A 56 -0.44 -16.45 -13.82
N LYS A 57 -0.04 -17.14 -14.90
CA LYS A 57 -0.84 -17.26 -16.12
C LYS A 57 -1.92 -18.31 -15.91
N GLN A 58 -3.19 -17.93 -16.09
CA GLN A 58 -4.36 -18.76 -15.76
C GLN A 58 -4.27 -19.44 -14.36
N HIS A 59 -4.98 -20.56 -14.13
CA HIS A 59 -4.96 -21.35 -12.89
C HIS A 59 -3.86 -22.45 -12.89
N THR A 60 -2.74 -22.21 -13.57
CA THR A 60 -1.71 -23.24 -13.82
C THR A 60 -0.90 -23.61 -12.57
N VAL A 61 -0.66 -22.66 -11.66
CA VAL A 61 0.22 -22.88 -10.50
C VAL A 61 -0.59 -23.05 -9.21
N TYR A 62 -1.64 -22.26 -9.00
CA TYR A 62 -2.46 -22.31 -7.80
C TYR A 62 -3.96 -22.23 -8.09
N ARG A 63 -4.71 -23.16 -7.50
CA ARG A 63 -6.18 -23.24 -7.61
C ARG A 63 -6.91 -22.22 -6.73
N SER A 64 -6.37 -21.87 -5.56
CA SER A 64 -7.00 -20.95 -4.60
C SER A 64 -5.97 -20.25 -3.71
N THR A 65 -6.40 -19.21 -2.99
CA THR A 65 -5.57 -18.48 -2.00
C THR A 65 -5.01 -19.40 -0.92
N TRP A 66 -5.86 -20.29 -0.40
CA TRP A 66 -5.44 -21.26 0.62
C TRP A 66 -4.48 -22.30 0.05
N HIS A 67 -4.73 -22.76 -1.18
CA HIS A 67 -3.82 -23.67 -1.87
C HIS A 67 -2.45 -23.02 -2.08
N ALA A 68 -2.41 -21.75 -2.48
CA ALA A 68 -1.16 -20.99 -2.63
C ALA A 68 -0.42 -20.87 -1.30
N PHE A 69 -1.09 -20.45 -0.22
CA PHE A 69 -0.48 -20.35 1.10
C PHE A 69 0.13 -21.69 1.56
N ARG A 70 -0.65 -22.77 1.51
CA ARG A 70 -0.20 -24.11 1.92
C ARG A 70 0.94 -24.62 1.04
N SER A 71 0.86 -24.40 -0.27
CA SER A 71 1.90 -24.83 -1.22
C SER A 71 3.22 -24.08 -0.98
N ILE A 72 3.17 -22.77 -0.73
CA ILE A 72 4.37 -21.98 -0.42
C ILE A 72 4.99 -22.45 0.90
N ALA A 73 4.17 -22.63 1.93
CA ALA A 73 4.65 -23.09 3.23
C ALA A 73 5.26 -24.51 3.15
N LYS A 74 4.68 -25.41 2.35
CA LYS A 74 5.16 -26.79 2.20
C LYS A 74 6.43 -26.90 1.33
N HIS A 75 6.50 -26.17 0.22
CA HIS A 75 7.59 -26.31 -0.77
C HIS A 75 8.74 -25.32 -0.56
N GLU A 76 8.49 -24.12 -0.04
CA GLU A 76 9.52 -23.10 0.21
C GLU A 76 9.79 -22.83 1.70
N GLY A 77 8.98 -23.42 2.58
CA GLY A 77 9.01 -23.15 4.02
C GLY A 77 8.40 -21.79 4.39
N PHE A 78 8.32 -21.52 5.70
CA PHE A 78 7.80 -20.24 6.23
C PHE A 78 8.61 -19.02 5.77
N ARG A 79 9.92 -19.19 5.51
CA ARG A 79 10.77 -18.12 4.95
C ARG A 79 10.34 -17.72 3.53
N GLY A 80 9.68 -18.61 2.79
CA GLY A 80 9.10 -18.31 1.47
C GLY A 80 8.05 -17.21 1.51
N LEU A 81 7.24 -17.17 2.58
CA LEU A 81 6.18 -16.16 2.79
C LEU A 81 6.72 -14.77 3.13
N TYR A 82 8.01 -14.65 3.46
CA TYR A 82 8.71 -13.39 3.76
C TYR A 82 9.76 -13.01 2.71
N LYS A 83 9.75 -13.65 1.54
CA LYS A 83 10.67 -13.32 0.45
C LYS A 83 10.42 -11.90 -0.07
N GLY A 84 11.47 -11.09 -0.08
CA GLY A 84 11.42 -9.68 -0.51
C GLY A 84 11.21 -8.69 0.63
N PHE A 85 10.92 -9.16 1.85
CA PHE A 85 10.55 -8.33 2.99
C PHE A 85 11.58 -7.24 3.31
N TRP A 86 12.84 -7.63 3.49
CA TRP A 86 13.92 -6.71 3.84
C TRP A 86 14.21 -5.67 2.76
N VAL A 87 13.91 -5.96 1.49
CA VAL A 87 14.08 -5.01 0.38
C VAL A 87 13.05 -3.87 0.47
N THR A 88 11.94 -4.08 1.17
CA THR A 88 10.92 -3.04 1.38
C THR A 88 11.26 -2.07 2.51
N PHE A 89 12.38 -2.26 3.22
CA PHE A 89 12.80 -1.39 4.32
C PHE A 89 12.90 0.11 3.94
N PRO A 90 13.41 0.51 2.75
CA PRO A 90 13.42 1.93 2.36
C PRO A 90 12.02 2.55 2.24
N GLN A 91 10.97 1.75 2.11
CA GLN A 91 9.59 2.24 2.03
C GLN A 91 9.08 2.84 3.36
N ILE A 92 9.81 2.69 4.46
CA ILE A 92 9.53 3.46 5.69
C ILE A 92 9.60 4.97 5.40
N GLY A 93 10.63 5.39 4.67
CA GLY A 93 10.82 6.81 4.29
C GLY A 93 9.71 7.32 3.38
N THR A 94 9.09 6.45 2.59
CA THR A 94 7.92 6.78 1.77
C THR A 94 6.76 7.31 2.62
N SER A 95 6.58 6.80 3.84
CA SER A 95 5.50 7.25 4.74
C SER A 95 5.69 8.71 5.20
N LEU A 96 6.95 9.13 5.39
CA LEU A 96 7.29 10.52 5.73
C LEU A 96 7.05 11.47 4.55
N ILE A 97 7.42 11.03 3.34
CA ILE A 97 7.14 11.78 2.11
C ILE A 97 5.63 11.92 1.92
N TYR A 98 4.89 10.82 2.05
CA TYR A 98 3.44 10.82 1.92
C TYR A 98 2.79 11.82 2.88
N THR A 99 3.12 11.73 4.16
CA THR A 99 2.53 12.58 5.20
C THR A 99 2.86 14.06 4.98
N THR A 100 4.13 14.37 4.68
CA THR A 100 4.57 15.76 4.43
C THR A 100 3.86 16.38 3.22
N VAL A 101 3.80 15.65 2.11
CA VAL A 101 3.15 16.14 0.87
C VAL A 101 1.64 16.27 1.06
N TYR A 102 1.02 15.30 1.75
CA TYR A 102 -0.41 15.32 2.06
C TYR A 102 -0.80 16.56 2.85
N GLU A 103 -0.09 16.87 3.95
CA GLU A 103 -0.39 18.03 4.78
C GLU A 103 -0.16 19.34 4.03
N ARG A 104 0.96 19.48 3.32
CA ARG A 104 1.26 20.69 2.54
C ARG A 104 0.18 20.98 1.50
N LEU A 105 -0.27 19.96 0.78
CA LEU A 105 -1.34 20.10 -0.21
C LEU A 105 -2.70 20.34 0.44
N ARG A 106 -2.98 19.69 1.56
CA ARG A 106 -4.22 19.90 2.31
C ARG A 106 -4.35 21.34 2.79
N THR A 107 -3.31 21.88 3.43
CA THR A 107 -3.27 23.28 3.88
C THR A 107 -3.40 24.24 2.69
N PHE A 108 -2.68 23.99 1.60
CA PHE A 108 -2.80 24.81 0.38
C PHE A 108 -4.24 24.82 -0.18
N LEU A 109 -4.88 23.64 -0.29
CA LEU A 109 -6.24 23.54 -0.82
C LEU A 109 -7.31 24.13 0.11
N GLN A 110 -7.09 24.10 1.43
CA GLN A 110 -8.02 24.66 2.42
C GLN A 110 -7.84 26.18 2.56
N THR A 111 -6.60 26.65 2.73
CA THR A 111 -6.29 28.05 3.05
C THR A 111 -6.23 28.93 1.81
N ASP A 112 -5.55 28.48 0.75
CA ASP A 112 -5.28 29.34 -0.42
C ASP A 112 -6.40 29.25 -1.47
N MET A 113 -7.05 28.08 -1.59
CA MET A 113 -8.10 27.83 -2.59
C MET A 113 -9.52 27.83 -2.00
N GLY A 114 -9.68 27.86 -0.68
CA GLY A 114 -10.98 27.97 0.00
C GLY A 114 -11.91 26.76 -0.17
N TYR A 115 -11.42 25.59 -0.59
CA TYR A 115 -12.26 24.39 -0.70
C TYR A 115 -12.63 23.85 0.68
N SER A 116 -13.93 23.63 0.93
CA SER A 116 -14.43 23.10 2.22
C SER A 116 -14.76 21.60 2.20
N SER A 117 -14.73 20.94 1.04
CA SER A 117 -15.09 19.53 0.91
C SER A 117 -13.95 18.60 1.36
N VAL A 118 -14.03 18.14 2.61
CA VAL A 118 -13.05 17.24 3.23
C VAL A 118 -12.72 16.00 2.37
N PRO A 119 -13.70 15.30 1.74
CA PRO A 119 -13.40 14.14 0.90
C PRO A 119 -12.60 14.48 -0.36
N PHE A 120 -12.89 15.63 -0.98
CA PHE A 120 -12.20 16.06 -2.20
C PHE A 120 -10.75 16.44 -1.91
N ILE A 121 -10.53 17.24 -0.86
CA ILE A 121 -9.19 17.66 -0.43
C ILE A 121 -8.34 16.45 -0.05
N SER A 122 -8.89 15.54 0.76
CA SER A 122 -8.19 14.30 1.17
C SER A 122 -7.83 13.43 -0.03
N SER A 123 -8.70 13.36 -1.03
CA SER A 123 -8.46 12.58 -2.24
C SER A 123 -7.36 13.19 -3.11
N MET A 124 -7.38 14.51 -3.31
CA MET A 124 -6.39 15.21 -4.13
C MET A 124 -5.01 15.21 -3.47
N ALA A 125 -4.95 15.56 -2.18
CA ALA A 125 -3.73 15.53 -1.39
C ALA A 125 -3.16 14.10 -1.31
N GLY A 126 -4.03 13.11 -1.10
CA GLY A 126 -3.66 11.69 -1.06
C GLY A 126 -3.12 11.17 -2.40
N GLY A 127 -3.72 11.58 -3.52
CA GLY A 127 -3.28 11.20 -4.86
C GLY A 127 -1.89 11.75 -5.19
N ALA A 128 -1.66 13.04 -4.96
CA ALA A 128 -0.37 13.67 -5.21
C ALA A 128 0.73 13.16 -4.25
N ALA A 129 0.41 12.98 -2.96
CA ALA A 129 1.31 12.37 -1.99
C ALA A 129 1.70 10.94 -2.40
N ALA A 130 0.74 10.16 -2.91
CA ALA A 130 1.00 8.81 -3.42
C ALA A 130 1.95 8.81 -4.63
N MET A 131 1.84 9.80 -5.53
CA MET A 131 2.74 9.94 -6.68
C MET A 131 4.19 10.23 -6.28
N CYS A 132 4.41 11.19 -5.37
CA CYS A 132 5.76 11.48 -4.85
C CYS A 132 6.37 10.26 -4.14
N SER A 133 5.52 9.55 -3.40
CA SER A 133 5.86 8.31 -2.69
C SER A 133 6.33 7.17 -3.63
N GLN A 134 5.87 7.16 -4.89
CA GLN A 134 6.25 6.13 -5.87
C GLN A 134 7.73 6.12 -6.21
N VAL A 135 8.46 7.23 -6.02
CA VAL A 135 9.89 7.33 -6.36
C VAL A 135 10.71 6.29 -5.61
N ILE A 136 10.39 6.03 -4.34
CA ILE A 136 11.06 5.00 -3.52
C ILE A 136 10.28 3.67 -3.58
N PHE A 137 8.95 3.74 -3.69
CA PHE A 137 8.11 2.55 -3.66
C PHE A 137 8.32 1.65 -4.88
N VAL A 138 8.30 2.19 -6.09
CA VAL A 138 8.41 1.42 -7.34
C VAL A 138 9.69 0.60 -7.43
N PRO A 139 10.90 1.16 -7.24
CA PRO A 139 12.13 0.37 -7.35
C PRO A 139 12.21 -0.75 -6.31
N THR A 140 11.80 -0.47 -5.07
CA THR A 140 11.81 -1.48 -4.01
C THR A 140 10.76 -2.57 -4.24
N ASP A 141 9.59 -2.21 -4.77
CA ASP A 141 8.52 -3.16 -5.12
C ASP A 141 8.93 -4.08 -6.27
N ILE A 142 9.55 -3.55 -7.33
CA ILE A 142 10.05 -4.37 -8.45
C ILE A 142 11.05 -5.41 -7.98
N ILE A 143 12.02 -5.02 -7.14
CA ILE A 143 13.01 -5.96 -6.60
C ILE A 143 12.31 -7.01 -5.73
N ALA A 144 11.38 -6.60 -4.87
CA ALA A 144 10.61 -7.51 -4.02
C ALA A 144 9.79 -8.51 -4.85
N GLN A 145 9.12 -8.08 -5.91
CA GLN A 145 8.35 -8.93 -6.82
C GLN A 145 9.23 -9.98 -7.50
N HIS A 146 10.40 -9.59 -8.01
CA HIS A 146 11.37 -10.54 -8.59
C HIS A 146 11.88 -11.55 -7.56
N MET A 147 12.07 -11.14 -6.30
CA MET A 147 12.41 -12.06 -5.20
C MET A 147 11.26 -13.01 -4.86
N MET A 148 10.01 -12.53 -4.88
CA MET A 148 8.83 -13.34 -4.57
C MET A 148 8.61 -14.46 -5.59
N ILE A 149 8.97 -14.26 -6.85
CA ILE A 149 8.79 -15.27 -7.92
C ILE A 149 10.05 -16.09 -8.22
N TYR A 150 11.19 -15.79 -7.59
CA TYR A 150 12.50 -16.35 -7.92
C TYR A 150 12.53 -17.89 -8.09
N ASN A 151 11.86 -18.63 -7.21
CA ASN A 151 11.89 -20.10 -7.22
C ASN A 151 11.12 -20.72 -8.40
N TYR A 152 10.09 -20.04 -8.90
CA TYR A 152 9.18 -20.58 -9.93
C TYR A 152 8.99 -19.58 -11.07
N ALA A 153 10.01 -18.78 -11.36
CA ALA A 153 9.91 -17.71 -12.34
C ALA A 153 9.45 -18.22 -13.71
N ASP A 154 9.90 -19.40 -14.12
CA ASP A 154 9.53 -20.00 -15.40
C ASP A 154 8.01 -20.23 -15.52
N ALA A 155 7.34 -20.54 -14.40
CA ALA A 155 5.89 -20.75 -14.34
C ALA A 155 5.08 -19.43 -14.33
N PHE A 156 5.66 -18.32 -13.87
CA PHE A 156 4.98 -17.02 -13.79
C PHE A 156 5.25 -16.13 -14.99
N VAL A 157 6.44 -16.24 -15.59
CA VAL A 157 6.98 -15.23 -16.49
C VAL A 157 6.71 -15.59 -17.96
N GLY A 158 6.55 -16.87 -18.28
CA GLY A 158 6.02 -17.42 -19.54
C GLY A 158 6.87 -17.21 -20.81
N SER A 159 7.72 -16.19 -20.88
CA SER A 159 8.61 -15.91 -22.02
C SER A 159 10.08 -15.83 -21.59
N ASN A 160 10.98 -16.40 -22.40
CA ASN A 160 12.44 -16.36 -22.18
C ASN A 160 12.98 -14.94 -22.03
N LYS A 161 12.41 -13.96 -22.75
CA LYS A 161 12.84 -12.55 -22.68
C LYS A 161 12.55 -11.96 -21.31
N SER A 162 11.40 -12.30 -20.75
CA SER A 162 10.93 -11.85 -19.44
C SER A 162 11.68 -12.56 -18.30
N ALA A 163 12.06 -13.83 -18.48
CA ALA A 163 12.84 -14.61 -17.51
C ALA A 163 14.34 -14.25 -17.48
N SER A 164 14.83 -13.34 -18.33
CA SER A 164 16.27 -13.04 -18.46
C SER A 164 16.93 -12.53 -17.18
N VAL A 165 16.22 -11.84 -16.27
CA VAL A 165 16.76 -11.51 -14.93
C VAL A 165 17.06 -12.79 -14.14
N VAL A 166 16.16 -13.76 -14.18
CA VAL A 166 16.28 -15.00 -13.42
C VAL A 166 17.31 -15.93 -14.06
N HIS A 167 17.37 -16.00 -15.39
CA HIS A 167 18.44 -16.70 -16.10
C HIS A 167 19.81 -16.11 -15.76
N TYR A 168 19.95 -14.78 -15.78
CA TYR A 168 21.19 -14.11 -15.38
C TYR A 168 21.58 -14.46 -13.93
N MET A 169 20.61 -14.46 -13.01
CA MET A 169 20.87 -14.84 -11.63
C MET A 169 21.28 -16.30 -11.47
N ARG A 170 20.74 -17.23 -12.28
CA ARG A 170 21.14 -18.64 -12.29
C ARG A 170 22.55 -18.81 -12.87
N SER A 171 22.97 -18.00 -13.84
CA SER A 171 24.30 -18.05 -14.47
C SER A 171 25.40 -17.31 -13.71
N ASP A 172 25.08 -16.34 -12.84
CA ASP A 172 26.09 -15.49 -12.17
C ASP A 172 26.94 -16.22 -11.11
N GLY A 173 26.63 -17.48 -10.74
CA GLY A 173 27.43 -18.28 -9.79
C GLY A 173 27.53 -17.74 -8.34
N LEU A 174 26.89 -16.60 -8.04
CA LEU A 174 26.96 -15.90 -6.74
C LEU A 174 25.97 -16.43 -5.69
N LEU A 175 25.44 -17.64 -5.85
CA LEU A 175 24.37 -18.21 -5.01
C LEU A 175 24.69 -18.16 -3.50
N HIS A 176 25.96 -18.39 -3.13
CA HIS A 176 26.42 -18.43 -1.74
C HIS A 176 27.16 -17.16 -1.28
N LYS A 177 27.50 -16.24 -2.20
CA LYS A 177 28.35 -15.08 -1.89
C LYS A 177 27.56 -13.81 -1.55
N ARG A 178 26.29 -13.72 -1.95
CA ARG A 178 25.46 -12.51 -1.77
C ARG A 178 24.03 -12.85 -1.40
N THR A 179 23.40 -11.96 -0.65
CA THR A 179 21.97 -12.05 -0.33
C THR A 179 21.13 -11.99 -1.61
N LEU A 180 19.97 -12.65 -1.58
CA LEU A 180 19.07 -12.72 -2.73
C LEU A 180 18.68 -11.32 -3.26
N GLY A 181 18.43 -10.35 -2.37
CA GLY A 181 18.07 -8.99 -2.76
C GLY A 181 19.17 -8.27 -3.55
N LEU A 182 20.43 -8.34 -3.10
CA LEU A 182 21.56 -7.74 -3.81
C LEU A 182 21.79 -8.39 -5.18
N ARG A 183 21.53 -9.70 -5.30
CA ARG A 183 21.61 -10.41 -6.58
C ARG A 183 20.52 -9.94 -7.55
N VAL A 184 19.27 -9.78 -7.08
CA VAL A 184 18.18 -9.25 -7.90
C VAL A 184 18.49 -7.83 -8.34
N ILE A 185 18.95 -6.95 -7.45
CA ILE A 185 19.35 -5.57 -7.79
C ILE A 185 20.40 -5.56 -8.91
N ARG A 186 21.47 -6.36 -8.76
CA ARG A 186 22.53 -6.46 -9.76
C ARG A 186 21.99 -7.00 -11.10
N ALA A 187 21.14 -8.02 -11.05
CA ALA A 187 20.56 -8.63 -12.25
C ALA A 187 19.64 -7.65 -13.00
N VAL A 188 18.77 -6.92 -12.29
CA VAL A 188 17.93 -5.88 -12.89
C VAL A 188 18.80 -4.79 -13.52
N TYR A 189 19.82 -4.31 -12.81
CA TYR A 189 20.74 -3.30 -13.34
C TYR A 189 21.50 -3.79 -14.58
N LYS A 190 21.94 -5.06 -14.62
CA LYS A 190 22.69 -5.60 -15.75
C LYS A 190 21.84 -5.91 -16.98
N VAL A 191 20.57 -6.29 -16.79
CA VAL A 191 19.70 -6.67 -17.91
C VAL A 191 18.88 -5.47 -18.42
N ASP A 192 18.36 -4.61 -17.54
CA ASP A 192 17.50 -3.46 -17.90
C ASP A 192 18.14 -2.08 -17.66
N GLY A 193 19.30 -2.02 -17.00
CA GLY A 193 19.88 -0.74 -16.58
C GLY A 193 19.06 -0.04 -15.50
N LEU A 194 19.17 1.29 -15.45
CA LEU A 194 18.44 2.13 -14.48
C LEU A 194 16.93 2.19 -14.75
N TYR A 195 16.53 2.06 -16.02
CA TYR A 195 15.12 2.07 -16.41
C TYR A 195 14.35 0.87 -15.85
N GLY A 196 15.02 -0.26 -15.63
CA GLY A 196 14.42 -1.46 -15.01
C GLY A 196 13.82 -1.21 -13.63
N PHE A 197 14.44 -0.33 -12.84
CA PHE A 197 13.98 0.02 -11.49
C PHE A 197 12.74 0.92 -11.46
N TYR A 198 12.41 1.58 -12.57
CA TYR A 198 11.23 2.45 -12.67
C TYR A 198 10.21 1.94 -13.68
N ARG A 199 10.38 0.69 -14.14
CA ARG A 199 9.44 0.07 -15.08
C ARG A 199 8.07 -0.06 -14.43
N GLY A 200 7.05 0.47 -15.10
CA GLY A 200 5.69 0.50 -14.56
C GLY A 200 5.43 1.62 -13.55
N PHE A 201 6.28 2.64 -13.43
CA PHE A 201 6.03 3.81 -12.59
C PHE A 201 4.67 4.47 -12.90
N ILE A 202 4.38 4.71 -14.19
CA ILE A 202 3.09 5.29 -14.62
C ILE A 202 1.95 4.34 -14.28
N ALA A 203 2.10 3.05 -14.58
CA ALA A 203 1.10 2.04 -14.21
C ALA A 203 0.84 2.01 -12.70
N SER A 204 1.88 2.21 -11.87
CA SER A 204 1.76 2.32 -10.42
C SER A 204 0.95 3.53 -10.01
N SER A 205 1.23 4.71 -10.57
CA SER A 205 0.46 5.92 -10.29
C SER A 205 -1.03 5.76 -10.64
N PHE A 206 -1.34 5.09 -11.77
CA PHE A 206 -2.72 4.77 -12.16
C PHE A 206 -3.43 3.74 -11.27
N VAL A 207 -2.70 3.04 -10.40
CA VAL A 207 -3.33 2.25 -9.33
C VAL A 207 -3.63 3.14 -8.13
N TYR A 208 -2.62 3.86 -7.64
CA TYR A 208 -2.70 4.53 -6.35
C TYR A 208 -3.59 5.78 -6.38
N VAL A 209 -3.55 6.57 -7.45
CA VAL A 209 -4.37 7.79 -7.57
C VAL A 209 -5.86 7.45 -7.56
N PRO A 210 -6.38 6.54 -8.42
CA PRO A 210 -7.78 6.13 -8.34
C PRO A 210 -8.11 5.40 -7.03
N SER A 211 -7.15 4.68 -6.44
CA SER A 211 -7.36 4.05 -5.13
C SER A 211 -7.68 5.09 -4.06
N CYS A 212 -6.96 6.22 -4.02
CA CYS A 212 -7.21 7.29 -3.06
C CYS A 212 -8.54 8.01 -3.34
N LEU A 213 -8.84 8.28 -4.62
CA LEU A 213 -10.08 8.94 -5.05
C LEU A 213 -11.34 8.14 -4.72
N VAL A 214 -11.24 6.81 -4.62
CA VAL A 214 -12.36 5.94 -4.21
C VAL A 214 -12.35 5.69 -2.70
N PHE A 215 -11.17 5.48 -2.11
CA PHE A 215 -11.05 5.11 -0.69
C PHE A 215 -11.63 6.18 0.24
N TRP A 216 -11.19 7.44 0.10
CA TRP A 216 -11.58 8.49 1.04
C TRP A 216 -13.07 8.84 0.99
N PRO A 217 -13.71 9.00 -0.18
CA PRO A 217 -15.15 9.24 -0.24
C PRO A 217 -15.97 8.08 0.33
N VAL A 218 -15.61 6.82 0.03
CA VAL A 218 -16.30 5.66 0.59
C VAL A 218 -16.10 5.59 2.10
N TYR A 219 -14.89 5.84 2.59
CA TYR A 219 -14.58 5.87 4.01
C TYR A 219 -15.49 6.87 4.75
N TYR A 220 -15.54 8.13 4.30
CA TYR A 220 -16.38 9.15 4.94
C TYR A 220 -17.87 8.86 4.80
N TRP A 221 -18.32 8.33 3.65
CA TRP A 221 -19.71 7.96 3.44
C TRP A 221 -20.18 6.86 4.42
N VAL A 222 -19.36 5.82 4.62
CA VAL A 222 -19.67 4.76 5.59
C VAL A 222 -19.67 5.32 7.02
N GLN A 223 -18.70 6.17 7.37
CA GLN A 223 -18.65 6.81 8.68
C GLN A 223 -19.88 7.68 8.96
N ASP A 224 -20.29 8.51 8.00
CA ASP A 224 -21.46 9.37 8.16
C ASP A 224 -22.76 8.55 8.22
N GLY A 225 -22.82 7.42 7.52
CA GLY A 225 -23.89 6.45 7.67
C GLY A 225 -23.95 5.85 9.08
N MET A 226 -22.82 5.39 9.62
CA MET A 226 -22.76 4.77 10.95
C MET A 226 -23.06 5.75 12.08
N LYS A 227 -22.66 7.03 11.95
CA LYS A 227 -23.02 8.10 12.92
C LYS A 227 -24.52 8.20 13.16
N ARG A 228 -25.36 7.97 12.14
CA ARG A 228 -26.83 8.05 12.25
C ARG A 228 -27.43 6.96 13.12
N PHE A 229 -26.74 5.83 13.28
CA PHE A 229 -27.19 4.68 14.06
C PHE A 229 -26.44 4.52 15.38
N ARG A 230 -25.56 5.49 15.72
CA ARG A 230 -24.66 5.39 16.87
C ARG A 230 -25.39 5.75 18.18
N LYS A 231 -25.30 4.87 19.18
CA LYS A 231 -25.60 5.19 20.60
C LYS A 231 -24.42 5.97 21.20
N GLU A 232 -24.67 6.92 22.11
CA GLU A 232 -23.67 7.87 22.61
C GLU A 232 -22.38 7.24 23.18
N ASP A 233 -22.42 5.98 23.65
CA ASP A 233 -21.29 5.26 24.26
C ASP A 233 -20.51 4.31 23.32
N ALA A 234 -20.80 4.29 22.01
CA ALA A 234 -20.15 3.34 21.09
C ALA A 234 -18.72 3.77 20.70
N VAL A 235 -17.78 2.82 20.74
CA VAL A 235 -16.34 3.01 20.45
C VAL A 235 -16.10 3.36 18.97
N LEU A 236 -15.69 4.60 18.65
CA LEU A 236 -15.44 5.08 17.26
C LEU A 236 -14.36 4.29 16.51
N LEU A 237 -13.49 3.57 17.24
CA LEU A 237 -12.40 2.77 16.68
C LEU A 237 -12.93 1.64 15.77
N VAL A 238 -14.05 1.01 16.16
CA VAL A 238 -14.65 -0.09 15.38
C VAL A 238 -15.26 0.45 14.09
N ASP A 239 -15.97 1.58 14.19
CA ASP A 239 -16.56 2.29 13.06
C ASP A 239 -15.49 2.71 12.03
N GLN A 240 -14.38 3.28 12.50
CA GLN A 240 -13.24 3.63 11.65
C GLN A 240 -12.62 2.40 10.98
N GLY A 241 -12.46 1.29 11.71
CA GLY A 241 -11.96 0.03 11.16
C GLY A 241 -12.88 -0.55 10.07
N VAL A 242 -14.20 -0.55 10.30
CA VAL A 242 -15.21 -1.02 9.33
C VAL A 242 -15.24 -0.12 8.09
N ALA A 243 -15.25 1.21 8.28
CA ALA A 243 -15.19 2.16 7.18
C ALA A 243 -13.92 2.01 6.34
N ALA A 244 -12.76 1.82 6.99
CA ALA A 244 -11.50 1.58 6.31
C ALA A 244 -11.50 0.23 5.57
N GLY A 245 -12.08 -0.80 6.16
CA GLY A 245 -12.28 -2.11 5.53
C GLY A 245 -13.11 -2.01 4.24
N LEU A 246 -14.27 -1.33 4.30
CA LEU A 246 -15.16 -1.14 3.15
C LEU A 246 -14.55 -0.22 2.08
N GLY A 247 -13.87 0.85 2.47
CA GLY A 247 -13.09 1.69 1.55
C GLY A 247 -11.98 0.89 0.84
N GLY A 248 -11.32 -0.03 1.56
CA GLY A 248 -10.33 -0.96 1.02
C GLY A 248 -10.93 -1.91 -0.03
N ILE A 249 -12.16 -2.38 0.17
CA ILE A 249 -12.89 -3.21 -0.80
C ILE A 249 -13.26 -2.41 -2.05
N ALA A 250 -13.90 -1.26 -1.88
CA ALA A 250 -14.36 -0.43 -3.00
C ALA A 250 -13.18 0.04 -3.88
N SER A 251 -12.12 0.52 -3.25
CA SER A 251 -10.89 0.92 -3.96
C SER A 251 -10.24 -0.26 -4.70
N SER A 252 -10.24 -1.46 -4.11
CA SER A 252 -9.70 -2.67 -4.74
C SER A 252 -10.46 -3.09 -5.99
N ILE A 253 -11.79 -2.98 -5.97
CA ILE A 253 -12.65 -3.29 -7.13
C ILE A 253 -12.36 -2.30 -8.26
N ALA A 254 -12.34 -0.99 -7.94
CA ALA A 254 -12.09 0.06 -8.93
C ALA A 254 -10.68 -0.01 -9.55
N THR A 255 -9.68 -0.48 -8.79
CA THR A 255 -8.26 -0.46 -9.21
C THR A 255 -7.73 -1.83 -9.64
N ASN A 256 -8.58 -2.86 -9.72
CA ASN A 256 -8.15 -4.18 -10.17
C ASN A 256 -7.58 -4.22 -11.58
N PRO A 257 -8.20 -3.55 -12.57
CA PRO A 257 -7.65 -3.55 -13.91
C PRO A 257 -6.24 -2.94 -13.99
N PHE A 258 -6.03 -1.80 -13.33
CA PHE A 258 -4.75 -1.09 -13.30
C PHE A 258 -3.66 -1.88 -12.59
N GLU A 259 -4.01 -2.58 -11.52
CA GLU A 259 -3.06 -3.42 -10.78
C GLU A 259 -2.59 -4.60 -11.62
N MET A 260 -3.53 -5.28 -12.28
CA MET A 260 -3.20 -6.41 -13.16
C MET A 260 -2.26 -5.99 -14.28
N PHE A 261 -2.44 -4.76 -14.79
CA PHE A 261 -1.52 -4.17 -15.75
C PHE A 261 -0.15 -3.84 -15.11
N ARG A 262 -0.13 -3.19 -13.93
CA ARG A 262 1.09 -2.81 -13.19
C ARG A 262 1.99 -4.00 -12.88
N ILE A 263 1.45 -5.05 -12.26
CA ILE A 263 2.25 -6.21 -11.86
C ILE A 263 2.85 -6.93 -13.08
N ARG A 264 2.12 -6.96 -14.20
CA ARG A 264 2.57 -7.63 -15.42
C ARG A 264 3.66 -6.83 -16.12
N ILE A 265 3.56 -5.51 -16.19
CA ILE A 265 4.64 -4.69 -16.77
C ILE A 265 5.91 -4.75 -15.91
N GLN A 266 5.78 -4.80 -14.57
CA GLN A 266 6.90 -4.90 -13.64
C GLN A 266 7.63 -6.26 -13.73
N VAL A 267 6.88 -7.36 -13.90
CA VAL A 267 7.45 -8.72 -13.90
C VAL A 267 7.76 -9.25 -15.30
N HIS A 268 6.88 -9.07 -16.29
CA HIS A 268 7.14 -9.53 -17.66
C HIS A 268 8.09 -8.62 -18.43
N ARG A 269 8.37 -7.41 -17.92
CA ARG A 269 9.37 -6.50 -18.50
C ARG A 269 9.10 -6.18 -19.98
N THR A 270 7.82 -6.02 -20.31
CA THR A 270 7.30 -5.64 -21.63
C THR A 270 7.05 -4.13 -21.72
N THR A 271 6.80 -3.63 -22.93
CA THR A 271 6.32 -2.25 -23.15
C THR A 271 4.86 -2.13 -22.72
N TYR A 272 4.35 -0.93 -22.46
CA TYR A 272 2.94 -0.69 -22.13
C TYR A 272 1.98 -1.30 -23.17
N ARG A 273 2.26 -1.08 -24.47
CA ARG A 273 1.47 -1.62 -25.59
C ARG A 273 1.51 -3.14 -25.63
N ASP A 274 2.71 -3.71 -25.58
CA ASP A 274 2.91 -5.16 -25.63
C ASP A 274 2.26 -5.87 -24.44
N THR A 275 2.30 -5.25 -23.26
CA THR A 275 1.65 -5.80 -22.05
C THR A 275 0.13 -5.85 -22.23
N LEU A 276 -0.47 -4.79 -22.76
CA LEU A 276 -1.90 -4.74 -23.02
C LEU A 276 -2.30 -5.78 -24.08
N ALA A 277 -1.55 -5.85 -25.18
CA ALA A 277 -1.77 -6.84 -26.23
C ALA A 277 -1.65 -8.28 -25.70
N LEU A 278 -0.62 -8.56 -24.89
CA LEU A 278 -0.43 -9.87 -24.26
C LEU A 278 -1.60 -10.23 -23.33
N MET A 279 -2.05 -9.29 -22.50
CA MET A 279 -3.18 -9.50 -21.59
C MET A 279 -4.47 -9.80 -22.35
N MET A 280 -4.75 -9.03 -23.41
CA MET A 280 -5.95 -9.21 -24.23
C MET A 280 -5.90 -10.52 -25.03
N ASN A 281 -4.74 -10.88 -25.58
CA ASN A 281 -4.59 -12.07 -26.42
C ASN A 281 -4.53 -13.38 -25.61
N GLU A 282 -3.88 -13.40 -24.44
CA GLU A 282 -3.71 -14.64 -23.65
C GLU A 282 -4.91 -14.97 -22.74
N GLU A 283 -5.59 -13.95 -22.21
CA GLU A 283 -6.56 -14.14 -21.12
C GLU A 283 -7.84 -13.28 -21.29
N GLY A 284 -7.92 -12.41 -22.30
CA GLY A 284 -9.10 -11.60 -22.61
C GLY A 284 -9.57 -10.69 -21.47
N LEU A 285 -10.88 -10.51 -21.33
CA LEU A 285 -11.49 -9.65 -20.30
C LEU A 285 -11.40 -10.26 -18.89
N HIS A 286 -11.19 -11.58 -18.78
CA HIS A 286 -11.12 -12.26 -17.47
C HIS A 286 -9.88 -11.85 -16.67
N VAL A 287 -8.82 -11.33 -17.32
CA VAL A 287 -7.64 -10.79 -16.65
C VAL A 287 -8.00 -9.75 -15.59
N PHE A 288 -8.97 -8.90 -15.88
CA PHE A 288 -9.29 -7.74 -15.04
C PHE A 288 -10.04 -8.09 -13.75
N THR A 289 -10.61 -9.31 -13.65
CA THR A 289 -11.24 -9.80 -12.41
C THR A 289 -10.37 -10.84 -11.70
N LYS A 290 -9.30 -11.30 -12.36
CA LYS A 290 -8.36 -12.25 -11.80
C LYS A 290 -7.68 -11.71 -10.55
N GLY A 291 -7.59 -12.56 -9.53
CA GLY A 291 -6.97 -12.21 -8.25
C GLY A 291 -7.72 -11.13 -7.45
N LEU A 292 -8.92 -10.73 -7.88
CA LEU A 292 -9.73 -9.73 -7.18
C LEU A 292 -10.07 -10.18 -5.76
N TRP A 293 -10.47 -11.44 -5.56
CA TRP A 293 -10.80 -11.95 -4.23
C TRP A 293 -9.61 -11.92 -3.25
N PRO A 294 -8.43 -12.49 -3.56
CA PRO A 294 -7.24 -12.33 -2.73
C PRO A 294 -6.90 -10.86 -2.43
N ARG A 295 -7.11 -9.98 -3.40
CA ARG A 295 -6.89 -8.54 -3.23
C ARG A 295 -7.88 -7.91 -2.26
N ILE A 296 -9.18 -8.15 -2.42
CA ILE A 296 -10.24 -7.65 -1.54
C ILE A 296 -9.94 -8.03 -0.09
N VAL A 297 -9.66 -9.30 0.15
CA VAL A 297 -9.34 -9.82 1.50
C VAL A 297 -8.09 -9.14 2.05
N SER A 298 -7.00 -9.11 1.27
CA SER A 298 -5.73 -8.51 1.69
C SER A 298 -5.84 -7.01 1.97
N ASN A 299 -6.48 -6.24 1.08
CA ASN A 299 -6.61 -4.79 1.24
C ASN A 299 -7.59 -4.43 2.36
N SER A 300 -8.69 -5.15 2.52
CA SER A 300 -9.66 -4.88 3.59
C SER A 300 -9.03 -5.09 4.97
N ILE A 301 -8.34 -6.22 5.16
CA ILE A 301 -7.60 -6.51 6.41
C ILE A 301 -6.52 -5.46 6.65
N TYR A 302 -5.74 -5.12 5.61
CA TYR A 302 -4.68 -4.12 5.71
C TYR A 302 -5.23 -2.75 6.11
N SER A 303 -6.26 -2.24 5.41
CA SER A 303 -6.87 -0.94 5.70
C SER A 303 -7.49 -0.88 7.08
N CYS A 304 -8.18 -1.93 7.53
CA CYS A 304 -8.77 -2.01 8.86
C CYS A 304 -7.69 -1.92 9.96
N ILE A 305 -6.65 -2.75 9.87
CA ILE A 305 -5.58 -2.81 10.88
C ILE A 305 -4.75 -1.54 10.89
N VAL A 306 -4.44 -0.97 9.72
CA VAL A 306 -3.71 0.30 9.63
C VAL A 306 -4.53 1.43 10.24
N MET A 307 -5.84 1.50 9.99
CA MET A 307 -6.68 2.55 10.56
C MET A 307 -6.78 2.43 12.08
N ILE A 308 -7.05 1.22 12.59
CA ILE A 308 -7.09 0.96 14.03
C ILE A 308 -5.72 1.27 14.67
N GLY A 309 -4.63 0.81 14.06
CA GLY A 309 -3.27 1.05 14.55
C GLY A 309 -2.91 2.53 14.56
N TYR A 310 -3.31 3.28 13.54
CA TYR A 310 -3.09 4.73 13.45
C TYR A 310 -3.84 5.49 14.53
N GLU A 311 -5.09 5.14 14.79
CA GLU A 311 -5.92 5.77 15.82
C GLU A 311 -5.44 5.41 17.24
N LEU A 312 -4.97 4.18 17.46
CA LEU A 312 -4.30 3.80 18.71
C LEU A 312 -3.01 4.59 18.94
N VAL A 313 -2.20 4.79 17.89
CA VAL A 313 -0.99 5.62 17.96
C VAL A 313 -1.35 7.07 18.28
N LYS A 314 -2.38 7.62 17.62
CA LYS A 314 -2.88 8.96 17.93
C LYS A 314 -3.30 9.06 19.39
N ARG A 315 -4.13 8.15 19.88
CA ARG A 315 -4.56 8.07 21.28
C ARG A 315 -3.40 8.11 22.26
N ALA A 316 -2.32 7.39 21.97
CA ALA A 316 -1.13 7.36 22.81
C ALA A 316 -0.29 8.65 22.77
N CYS A 317 -0.39 9.44 21.69
CA CYS A 317 0.47 10.60 21.44
C CYS A 317 -0.24 11.98 21.56
N VAL A 318 -1.51 12.02 21.98
CA VAL A 318 -2.23 13.27 22.24
C VAL A 318 -1.59 14.01 23.42
N LEU A 319 -1.39 15.32 23.26
CA LEU A 319 -0.89 16.19 24.31
C LEU A 319 -1.83 16.18 25.53
N PRO A 320 -1.31 16.21 26.77
CA PRO A 320 -2.11 16.10 27.99
C PRO A 320 -3.27 17.11 28.05
N GLU A 321 -3.03 18.31 27.51
CA GLU A 321 -3.94 19.45 27.49
C GLU A 321 -5.20 19.24 26.65
N PHE A 322 -5.16 18.33 25.66
CA PHE A 322 -6.29 18.07 24.75
C PHE A 322 -6.97 16.73 24.99
N LYS A 323 -6.55 15.95 26.00
CA LYS A 323 -7.07 14.60 26.25
C LYS A 323 -8.56 14.58 26.58
N ASP A 324 -9.06 15.59 27.30
CA ASP A 324 -10.44 15.66 27.77
C ASP A 324 -11.41 16.28 26.74
N ALA A 325 -10.88 16.95 25.71
CA ALA A 325 -11.65 17.57 24.62
C ALA A 325 -11.89 16.65 23.40
N VAL A 326 -11.25 15.47 23.38
CA VAL A 326 -11.41 14.49 22.30
C VAL A 326 -12.54 13.51 22.64
N LYS A 327 -13.69 13.64 21.95
CA LYS A 327 -14.73 12.60 21.97
C LYS A 327 -14.35 11.45 21.03
N TRP A 328 -14.23 10.26 21.62
CA TRP A 328 -13.74 9.03 20.98
C TRP A 328 -14.84 8.11 20.45
#